data_AF-F9DT62-F1
#
_entry.id   AF-F9DT62-F1
#
_cell.length_a   1.000
_cell.length_b   1.000
_cell.length_c   1.000
_cell.angle_alpha   90.00
_cell.angle_beta   90.00
_cell.angle_gamma   90.00
#
_symmetry.space_group_name_H-M   'P 1'
#
loop_
_entity.id
_entity.type
_entity.pdbx_description
1 polymer ?
#
loop_
_entity_poly.entity_id
_entity_poly.type
_entity_poly.pdbx_seq_one_letter_code
_entity_poly.pdbx_strand_id
1 'polypeptide(L)'
;MNSKTNIQKQFYKIYKGLISISEFEEWLYRAQDIEIVYGEDFYFDLLDLDYRKKHIKNDLDRLLEPEIPFDEFEQKRIIALLENIIYEKEDIVENLEQLYDDYCSGYSFLRYLGLSYITGIDGIPKLKHEGEWDENEFKSKREILSNVKSKIIKEAVRLLHFFQNGLIQIVEENEYRDYRKEEEKIELTRIEKMFNE
;
A
#
# COMPACT_ATOMS: atom_id res chain seq x y z
N MET A 1 -11.74 -11.99 17.40
CA MET A 1 -11.56 -11.37 16.06
C MET A 1 -12.95 -11.28 15.44
N ASN A 2 -13.40 -10.09 15.08
CA ASN A 2 -14.77 -9.82 14.61
C ASN A 2 -14.96 -10.43 13.20
N SER A 3 -16.05 -11.18 12.97
CA SER A 3 -16.39 -11.78 11.66
C SER A 3 -16.45 -10.71 10.57
N LYS A 4 -17.02 -9.53 10.88
CA LYS A 4 -17.08 -8.39 9.95
C LYS A 4 -15.70 -7.96 9.45
N THR A 5 -14.75 -7.77 10.35
CA THR A 5 -13.38 -7.34 9.97
C THR A 5 -12.67 -8.39 9.11
N ASN A 6 -12.92 -9.68 9.32
CA ASN A 6 -12.34 -10.74 8.49
C ASN A 6 -12.92 -10.73 7.08
N ILE A 7 -14.22 -10.51 6.95
CA ILE A 7 -14.91 -10.35 5.65
C ILE A 7 -14.37 -9.11 4.93
N GLN A 8 -14.31 -7.94 5.60
CA GLN A 8 -13.78 -6.71 5.01
C GLN A 8 -12.35 -6.86 4.51
N LYS A 9 -11.50 -7.60 5.24
CA LYS A 9 -10.13 -7.90 4.78
C LYS A 9 -10.11 -8.71 3.50
N GLN A 10 -11.06 -9.61 3.28
CA GLN A 10 -11.15 -10.37 2.03
C GLN A 10 -11.64 -9.49 0.89
N PHE A 11 -12.62 -8.62 1.15
CA PHE A 11 -13.07 -7.60 0.18
C PHE A 11 -11.92 -6.69 -0.24
N TYR A 12 -11.15 -6.18 0.72
CA TYR A 12 -9.96 -5.38 0.45
C TYR A 12 -8.92 -6.12 -0.39
N LYS A 13 -8.65 -7.40 -0.09
CA LYS A 13 -7.67 -8.19 -0.86
C LYS A 13 -8.07 -8.35 -2.31
N ILE A 14 -9.32 -8.70 -2.61
CA ILE A 14 -9.76 -8.83 -4.01
C ILE A 14 -9.81 -7.46 -4.69
N TYR A 15 -10.23 -6.42 -3.97
CA TYR A 15 -10.27 -5.04 -4.47
C TYR A 15 -8.87 -4.57 -4.91
N LYS A 16 -7.84 -4.76 -4.07
CA LYS A 16 -6.44 -4.42 -4.39
C LYS A 16 -5.73 -5.45 -5.30
N GLY A 17 -6.41 -6.51 -5.73
CA GLY A 17 -5.83 -7.56 -6.60
C GLY A 17 -4.80 -8.45 -5.90
N LEU A 18 -4.80 -8.52 -4.58
CA LEU A 18 -3.91 -9.36 -3.77
C LEU A 18 -4.30 -10.84 -3.82
N ILE A 19 -5.55 -11.12 -4.20
CA ILE A 19 -6.06 -12.46 -4.51
C ILE A 19 -6.76 -12.40 -5.86
N SER A 20 -6.80 -13.53 -6.54
CA SER A 20 -7.52 -13.68 -7.81
C SER A 20 -9.03 -13.76 -7.62
N ILE A 21 -9.77 -13.48 -8.69
CA ILE A 21 -11.24 -13.62 -8.73
C ILE A 21 -11.66 -15.05 -8.36
N SER A 22 -10.93 -16.07 -8.83
CA SER A 22 -11.20 -17.48 -8.53
C SER A 22 -11.01 -17.79 -7.04
N GLU A 23 -9.94 -17.29 -6.42
CA GLU A 23 -9.70 -17.48 -4.98
C GLU A 23 -10.78 -16.79 -4.14
N PHE A 24 -11.23 -15.61 -4.57
CA PHE A 24 -12.33 -14.90 -3.92
C PHE A 24 -13.65 -15.66 -4.02
N GLU A 25 -14.00 -16.16 -5.20
CA GLU A 25 -15.21 -16.95 -5.43
C GLU A 25 -15.22 -18.22 -4.57
N GLU A 26 -14.10 -18.96 -4.53
CA GLU A 26 -13.97 -20.15 -3.68
C GLU A 26 -14.13 -19.85 -2.18
N TRP A 27 -13.63 -18.69 -1.74
CA TRP A 27 -13.81 -18.22 -0.37
C TRP A 27 -15.26 -17.84 -0.08
N LEU A 28 -15.92 -17.13 -1.01
CA LEU A 28 -17.30 -16.67 -0.89
C LEU A 28 -18.26 -17.85 -0.60
N TYR A 29 -18.11 -18.96 -1.33
CA TYR A 29 -18.95 -20.15 -1.12
C TYR A 29 -18.83 -20.80 0.27
N ARG A 30 -17.79 -20.45 1.04
CA ARG A 30 -17.56 -20.96 2.40
C ARG A 30 -17.90 -19.93 3.48
N ALA A 31 -18.12 -18.67 3.10
CA ALA A 31 -18.28 -17.54 4.01
C ALA A 31 -19.78 -17.24 4.29
N GLN A 32 -20.47 -18.20 4.92
CA GLN A 32 -21.89 -18.06 5.26
C GLN A 32 -22.18 -16.95 6.29
N ASP A 33 -21.14 -16.45 6.96
CA ASP A 33 -21.25 -15.35 7.91
C ASP A 33 -21.47 -13.98 7.24
N ILE A 34 -21.28 -13.86 5.92
CA ILE A 34 -21.56 -12.62 5.17
C ILE A 34 -23.04 -12.25 5.27
N GLU A 35 -23.95 -13.21 5.09
CA GLU A 35 -25.40 -13.02 5.21
C GLU A 35 -25.77 -12.44 6.59
N ILE A 36 -25.15 -12.95 7.65
CA ILE A 36 -25.42 -12.51 9.02
C ILE A 36 -24.91 -11.08 9.26
N VAL A 37 -23.79 -10.70 8.64
CA VAL A 37 -23.11 -9.42 8.89
C VAL A 37 -23.65 -8.29 8.00
N TYR A 38 -23.93 -8.57 6.73
CA TYR A 38 -24.32 -7.58 5.72
C TYR A 38 -25.76 -7.74 5.22
N GLY A 39 -26.43 -8.83 5.59
CA GLY A 39 -27.79 -9.13 5.16
C GLY A 39 -27.84 -10.06 3.96
N GLU A 40 -29.02 -10.66 3.79
CA GLU A 40 -29.35 -11.62 2.75
C GLU A 40 -29.23 -11.01 1.34
N ASP A 41 -29.78 -9.81 1.13
CA ASP A 41 -29.75 -9.12 -0.17
C ASP A 41 -28.31 -8.91 -0.68
N PHE A 42 -27.43 -8.39 0.17
CA PHE A 42 -26.02 -8.16 -0.20
C PHE A 42 -25.28 -9.47 -0.50
N TYR A 43 -25.56 -10.52 0.28
CA TYR A 43 -24.92 -11.82 0.05
C TYR A 43 -25.41 -12.47 -1.25
N PHE A 44 -26.70 -12.37 -1.57
CA PHE A 44 -27.22 -12.83 -2.85
C PHE A 44 -26.68 -12.02 -4.03
N ASP A 45 -26.58 -10.69 -3.90
CA ASP A 45 -25.96 -9.85 -4.92
C ASP A 45 -24.52 -10.33 -5.25
N LEU A 46 -23.75 -10.75 -4.22
CA LEU A 46 -22.42 -11.33 -4.42
C LEU A 46 -22.46 -12.71 -5.11
N LEU A 47 -23.41 -13.58 -4.75
CA LEU A 47 -23.53 -14.93 -5.32
C LEU A 47 -24.06 -14.91 -6.76
N ASP A 48 -24.88 -13.94 -7.12
CA ASP A 48 -25.49 -13.81 -8.45
C ASP A 48 -24.53 -13.22 -9.52
N LEU A 49 -23.35 -12.75 -9.10
CA LEU A 49 -22.30 -12.31 -10.01
C LEU A 49 -21.77 -13.46 -10.86
N ASP A 50 -21.57 -13.21 -12.16
CA ASP A 50 -20.92 -14.18 -13.06
C ASP A 50 -19.41 -13.94 -13.09
N TYR A 51 -18.71 -14.66 -12.21
CA TYR A 51 -17.26 -14.54 -11.99
C TYR A 51 -16.37 -14.85 -13.21
N ARG A 52 -16.96 -15.38 -14.29
CA ARG A 52 -16.26 -15.68 -15.55
C ARG A 52 -16.36 -14.54 -16.56
N LYS A 53 -17.15 -13.49 -16.29
CA LYS A 53 -17.27 -12.34 -17.20
C LYS A 53 -15.96 -11.56 -17.28
N LYS A 54 -15.64 -11.10 -18.48
CA LYS A 54 -14.42 -10.30 -18.76
C LYS A 54 -14.27 -9.06 -17.88
N HIS A 55 -15.38 -8.44 -17.48
CA HIS A 55 -15.39 -7.18 -16.71
C HIS A 55 -15.90 -7.36 -15.27
N ILE A 56 -15.91 -8.60 -14.74
CA ILE A 56 -16.40 -8.88 -13.39
C ILE A 56 -15.75 -8.02 -12.32
N LYS A 57 -14.45 -7.69 -12.48
CA LYS A 57 -13.72 -6.88 -11.51
C LYS A 57 -14.41 -5.54 -11.24
N ASN A 58 -14.94 -4.88 -12.27
CA ASN A 58 -15.63 -3.60 -12.10
C ASN A 58 -16.96 -3.76 -11.34
N ASP A 59 -17.71 -4.82 -11.64
CA ASP A 59 -18.98 -5.11 -10.97
C ASP A 59 -18.75 -5.43 -9.49
N LEU A 60 -17.70 -6.22 -9.22
CA LEU A 60 -17.29 -6.60 -7.87
C LEU A 60 -16.79 -5.39 -7.08
N ASP A 61 -15.93 -4.56 -7.67
CA ASP A 61 -15.41 -3.35 -7.02
C ASP A 61 -16.54 -2.42 -6.62
N ARG A 62 -17.49 -2.17 -7.52
CA ARG A 62 -18.66 -1.32 -7.23
C ARG A 62 -19.50 -1.85 -6.06
N LEU A 63 -19.59 -3.17 -5.90
CA LEU A 63 -20.36 -3.80 -4.84
C LEU A 63 -19.60 -3.79 -3.50
N LEU A 64 -18.28 -3.98 -3.53
CA LEU A 64 -17.46 -4.15 -2.32
C LEU A 64 -16.92 -2.83 -1.75
N GLU A 65 -16.60 -1.85 -2.61
CA GLU A 65 -15.98 -0.58 -2.24
C GLU A 65 -16.67 0.12 -1.05
N PRO A 66 -18.01 0.23 -1.00
CA PRO A 66 -18.70 0.89 0.13
C PRO A 66 -18.52 0.19 1.49
N GLU A 67 -18.17 -1.09 1.49
CA GLU A 67 -18.04 -1.90 2.71
C GLU A 67 -16.59 -2.04 3.19
N ILE A 68 -15.62 -1.52 2.42
CA ILE A 68 -14.20 -1.55 2.75
C ILE A 68 -13.84 -0.33 3.62
N PRO A 69 -13.29 -0.54 4.84
CA PRO A 69 -12.77 0.54 5.66
C PRO A 69 -11.39 0.97 5.16
N PHE A 70 -11.36 1.74 4.06
CA PHE A 70 -10.12 2.15 3.41
C PHE A 70 -9.23 2.98 4.33
N ASP A 71 -9.82 3.87 5.13
CA ASP A 71 -9.13 4.65 6.16
C ASP A 71 -8.21 3.78 7.03
N GLU A 72 -8.75 2.70 7.60
CA GLU A 72 -8.01 1.80 8.48
C GLU A 72 -7.01 0.93 7.70
N PHE A 73 -7.42 0.39 6.56
CA PHE A 73 -6.63 -0.60 5.83
C PHE A 73 -5.46 0.03 5.07
N GLU A 74 -5.68 1.13 4.36
CA GLU A 74 -4.61 1.85 3.67
C GLU A 74 -3.62 2.43 4.68
N GLN A 75 -4.08 2.96 5.82
CA GLN A 75 -3.17 3.49 6.84
C GLN A 75 -2.30 2.40 7.43
N LYS A 76 -2.88 1.24 7.76
CA LYS A 76 -2.12 0.08 8.24
C LYS A 76 -1.12 -0.43 7.20
N ARG A 77 -1.52 -0.46 5.92
CA ARG A 77 -0.64 -0.89 4.82
C ARG A 77 0.55 0.05 4.69
N ILE A 78 0.33 1.36 4.61
CA ILE A 78 1.42 2.35 4.50
C ILE A 78 2.32 2.31 5.74
N ILE A 79 1.76 2.23 6.95
CA ILE A 79 2.56 2.06 8.18
C ILE A 79 3.43 0.81 8.09
N ALA A 80 2.88 -0.32 7.63
CA ALA A 80 3.64 -1.56 7.48
C ALA A 80 4.79 -1.42 6.47
N LEU A 81 4.58 -0.74 5.34
CA LEU A 81 5.64 -0.45 4.36
C LEU A 81 6.75 0.43 4.98
N LEU A 82 6.38 1.46 5.75
CA LEU A 82 7.34 2.30 6.48
C LEU A 82 8.13 1.49 7.52
N GLU A 83 7.46 0.64 8.29
CA GLU A 83 8.11 -0.25 9.25
C GLU A 83 9.04 -1.27 8.58
N ASN A 84 8.65 -1.82 7.44
CA ASN A 84 9.49 -2.72 6.65
C ASN A 84 10.78 -2.05 6.19
N ILE A 85 10.72 -0.77 5.80
CA ILE A 85 11.90 0.05 5.49
C ILE A 85 12.77 0.28 6.74
N ILE A 86 12.15 0.67 7.87
CA ILE A 86 12.86 1.01 9.11
C ILE A 86 13.58 -0.20 9.71
N TYR A 87 12.90 -1.35 9.74
CA TYR A 87 13.38 -2.58 10.38
C TYR A 87 13.99 -3.58 9.40
N GLU A 88 14.09 -3.21 8.12
CA GLU A 88 14.73 -4.00 7.07
C GLU A 88 14.15 -5.43 6.92
N LYS A 89 12.82 -5.56 7.06
CA LYS A 89 12.15 -6.87 7.04
C LYS A 89 11.93 -7.44 5.64
N GLU A 90 11.90 -6.57 4.63
CA GLU A 90 11.58 -6.90 3.24
C GLU A 90 12.50 -6.13 2.28
N ASP A 91 12.38 -6.39 0.97
CA ASP A 91 13.19 -5.68 -0.02
C ASP A 91 12.83 -4.20 -0.07
N ILE A 92 13.82 -3.33 0.16
CA ILE A 92 13.61 -1.88 0.20
C ILE A 92 13.16 -1.34 -1.16
N VAL A 93 13.61 -1.96 -2.27
CA VAL A 93 13.23 -1.57 -3.63
C VAL A 93 11.73 -1.79 -3.85
N GLU A 94 11.20 -2.95 -3.42
CA GLU A 94 9.78 -3.28 -3.55
C GLU A 94 8.89 -2.42 -2.65
N ASN A 95 9.32 -2.11 -1.44
CA ASN A 95 8.58 -1.23 -0.55
C ASN A 95 8.51 0.21 -1.10
N LEU A 96 9.62 0.72 -1.63
CA LEU A 96 9.68 2.06 -2.20
C LEU A 96 8.90 2.21 -3.50
N GLU A 97 8.86 1.17 -4.33
CA GLU A 97 8.00 1.14 -5.52
C GLU A 97 6.52 1.28 -5.14
N GLN A 98 6.05 0.50 -4.16
CA GLN A 98 4.66 0.62 -3.67
C GLN A 98 4.37 2.01 -3.11
N LEU A 99 5.28 2.57 -2.30
CA LEU A 99 5.13 3.93 -1.78
C LEU A 99 5.20 5.01 -2.87
N TYR A 100 5.86 4.73 -3.99
CA TYR A 100 5.85 5.62 -5.16
C TYR A 100 4.50 5.59 -5.88
N ASP A 101 3.89 4.41 -6.06
CA ASP A 101 2.55 4.30 -6.64
C ASP A 101 1.50 5.00 -5.76
N ASP A 102 1.63 4.85 -4.44
CA ASP A 102 0.82 5.53 -3.42
C ASP A 102 0.97 7.06 -3.49
N TYR A 103 2.21 7.54 -3.63
CA TYR A 103 2.49 8.95 -3.86
C TYR A 103 1.80 9.45 -5.14
N CYS A 104 1.92 8.71 -6.25
CA CYS A 104 1.31 9.07 -7.53
C CYS A 104 -0.22 9.06 -7.48
N SER A 105 -0.80 8.26 -6.59
CA SER A 105 -2.25 8.10 -6.46
C SER A 105 -2.91 9.18 -5.59
N GLY A 106 -2.15 9.89 -4.75
CA GLY A 106 -2.67 11.04 -4.00
C GLY A 106 -2.01 11.30 -2.65
N TYR A 107 -1.24 10.34 -2.13
CA TYR A 107 -0.59 10.47 -0.82
C TYR A 107 0.68 11.34 -0.89
N SER A 108 0.49 12.65 -1.08
CA SER A 108 1.59 13.57 -1.37
C SER A 108 2.62 13.71 -0.22
N PHE A 109 2.27 13.32 1.00
CA PHE A 109 3.23 13.23 2.12
C PHE A 109 4.34 12.18 1.88
N LEU A 110 4.13 11.22 0.97
CA LEU A 110 5.13 10.24 0.56
C LEU A 110 6.13 10.77 -0.47
N ARG A 111 5.98 12.01 -0.93
CA ARG A 111 6.73 12.60 -2.05
C ARG A 111 8.24 12.38 -1.97
N TYR A 112 8.85 12.51 -0.80
CA TYR A 112 10.30 12.30 -0.69
C TYR A 112 10.71 10.85 -0.96
N LEU A 113 9.99 9.89 -0.39
CA LEU A 113 10.25 8.47 -0.61
C LEU A 113 9.97 8.09 -2.06
N GLY A 114 8.84 8.54 -2.62
CA GLY A 114 8.49 8.31 -4.02
C GLY A 114 9.51 8.93 -5.00
N LEU A 115 9.98 10.15 -4.75
CA LEU A 115 11.00 10.76 -5.61
C LEU A 115 12.38 10.13 -5.44
N SER A 116 12.73 9.70 -4.23
CA SER A 116 13.97 8.93 -3.99
C SER A 116 13.95 7.62 -4.79
N TYR A 117 12.79 6.99 -4.92
CA TYR A 117 12.62 5.81 -5.75
C TYR A 117 12.91 6.09 -7.23
N ILE A 118 12.14 6.99 -7.85
CA ILE A 118 12.20 7.23 -9.31
C ILE A 118 13.50 7.90 -9.78
N THR A 119 14.24 8.55 -8.89
CA THR A 119 15.47 9.26 -9.27
C THR A 119 16.74 8.44 -9.11
N GLY A 120 16.70 7.32 -8.38
CA GLY A 120 17.91 6.58 -8.07
C GLY A 120 17.77 5.11 -7.70
N ILE A 121 16.55 4.56 -7.64
CA ILE A 121 16.31 3.18 -7.17
C ILE A 121 15.46 2.36 -8.14
N ASP A 122 14.64 2.97 -8.99
CA ASP A 122 13.81 2.28 -9.99
C ASP A 122 14.60 1.35 -10.93
N GLY A 123 15.85 1.70 -11.24
CA GLY A 123 16.77 0.87 -12.03
C GLY A 123 17.53 -0.21 -11.24
N ILE A 124 17.28 -0.36 -9.94
CA ILE A 124 17.92 -1.37 -9.08
C ILE A 124 17.08 -2.65 -9.09
N PRO A 125 17.69 -3.82 -9.30
CA PRO A 125 16.95 -5.09 -9.34
C PRO A 125 16.41 -5.46 -7.96
N LYS A 126 15.16 -5.96 -7.95
CA LYS A 126 14.49 -6.46 -6.75
C LYS A 126 15.04 -7.83 -6.35
N LEU A 127 15.01 -8.14 -5.06
CA LEU A 127 15.49 -9.42 -4.53
C LEU A 127 14.84 -10.64 -5.20
N LYS A 128 13.52 -10.59 -5.43
CA LYS A 128 12.80 -11.72 -6.06
C LYS A 128 13.24 -12.02 -7.50
N HIS A 129 13.90 -11.07 -8.16
CA HIS A 129 14.42 -11.22 -9.51
C HIS A 129 15.94 -11.47 -9.54
N GLU A 130 16.59 -11.75 -8.40
CA GLU A 130 18.05 -11.97 -8.34
C GLU A 130 18.53 -13.01 -9.36
N GLY A 131 17.79 -14.10 -9.56
CA GLY A 131 18.13 -15.15 -10.51
C GLY A 131 18.02 -14.76 -12.00
N GLU A 132 17.48 -13.58 -12.31
CA GLU A 132 17.35 -13.07 -13.67
C GLU A 132 18.55 -12.22 -14.11
N TRP A 133 19.46 -11.89 -13.19
CA TRP A 133 20.59 -10.98 -13.40
C TRP A 133 21.94 -11.72 -13.31
N ASP A 134 22.96 -11.14 -13.95
CA ASP A 134 24.34 -11.51 -13.62
C ASP A 134 24.64 -11.17 -12.16
N GLU A 135 25.30 -12.09 -11.44
CA GLU A 135 25.52 -11.97 -10.00
C GLU A 135 26.35 -10.71 -9.64
N ASN A 136 27.35 -10.36 -10.44
CA ASN A 136 28.18 -9.19 -10.18
C ASN A 136 27.43 -7.90 -10.49
N GLU A 137 26.66 -7.88 -11.59
CA GLU A 137 25.80 -6.75 -11.93
C GLU A 137 24.75 -6.50 -10.84
N PHE A 138 24.08 -7.56 -10.37
CA PHE A 138 23.09 -7.48 -9.31
C PHE A 138 23.68 -6.87 -8.03
N LYS A 139 24.79 -7.42 -7.54
CA LYS A 139 25.47 -6.91 -6.34
C LYS A 139 25.89 -5.45 -6.51
N SER A 140 26.55 -5.11 -7.62
CA SER A 140 27.03 -3.76 -7.88
C SER A 140 25.89 -2.73 -7.94
N LYS A 141 24.77 -3.07 -8.58
CA LYS A 141 23.59 -2.18 -8.61
C LYS A 141 22.98 -2.00 -7.22
N ARG A 142 22.87 -3.08 -6.43
CA ARG A 142 22.29 -2.99 -5.08
C ARG A 142 23.20 -2.29 -4.06
N GLU A 143 24.51 -2.22 -4.28
CA GLU A 143 25.43 -1.44 -3.43
C GLU A 143 25.07 0.05 -3.40
N ILE A 144 24.43 0.58 -4.46
CA ILE A 144 23.94 1.97 -4.52
C ILE A 144 22.99 2.28 -3.36
N LEU A 145 22.20 1.29 -2.92
CA LEU A 145 21.26 1.44 -1.81
C LEU A 145 21.96 1.88 -0.52
N SER A 146 23.20 1.45 -0.29
CA SER A 146 23.96 1.79 0.92
C SER A 146 24.12 3.31 1.12
N ASN A 147 24.21 4.07 0.02
CA ASN A 147 24.42 5.51 0.05
C ASN A 147 23.14 6.29 0.38
N VAL A 148 21.97 5.75 0.04
CA VAL A 148 20.67 6.43 0.17
C VAL A 148 19.84 5.91 1.34
N LYS A 149 20.12 4.69 1.81
CA LYS A 149 19.35 3.98 2.84
C LYS A 149 19.14 4.78 4.11
N SER A 150 20.19 5.45 4.61
CA SER A 150 20.09 6.22 5.85
C SER A 150 19.08 7.37 5.74
N LYS A 151 18.98 8.04 4.58
CA LYS A 151 18.03 9.13 4.34
C LYS A 151 16.60 8.60 4.21
N ILE A 152 16.44 7.49 3.50
CA ILE A 152 15.15 6.79 3.35
C ILE A 152 14.61 6.34 4.71
N ILE A 153 15.43 5.72 5.56
CA ILE A 153 15.04 5.30 6.90
C ILE A 153 14.67 6.52 7.76
N LYS A 154 15.45 7.61 7.73
CA LYS A 154 15.14 8.84 8.46
C LYS A 154 13.75 9.39 8.08
N GLU A 155 13.45 9.44 6.79
CA GLU A 155 12.14 9.89 6.33
C GLU A 155 11.03 8.93 6.74
N ALA A 156 11.23 7.61 6.60
CA ALA A 156 10.24 6.64 7.00
C ALA A 156 9.90 6.75 8.50
N VAL A 157 10.91 6.95 9.36
CA VAL A 157 10.73 7.22 10.80
C VAL A 157 9.93 8.51 11.02
N ARG A 158 10.25 9.58 10.28
CA ARG A 158 9.55 10.87 10.39
C ARG A 158 8.06 10.73 10.03
N LEU A 159 7.75 10.05 8.93
CA LEU A 159 6.36 9.81 8.52
C LEU A 159 5.62 8.91 9.49
N LEU A 160 6.26 7.84 9.98
CA LEU A 160 5.68 6.96 10.99
C LEU A 160 5.32 7.74 12.27
N HIS A 161 6.18 8.67 12.70
CA HIS A 161 5.89 9.54 13.83
C HIS A 161 4.64 10.40 13.60
N PHE A 162 4.40 10.93 12.40
CA PHE A 162 3.19 11.71 12.13
C PHE A 162 1.91 10.86 12.19
N PHE A 163 1.95 9.62 11.70
CA PHE A 163 0.83 8.69 11.86
C PHE A 163 0.57 8.38 13.34
N GLN A 164 1.62 8.09 14.12
CA GLN A 164 1.51 7.76 15.55
C GLN A 164 0.91 8.90 16.38
N ASN A 165 1.16 10.15 15.99
CA ASN A 165 0.60 11.34 16.65
C ASN A 165 -0.71 11.83 16.03
N GLY A 166 -1.23 11.15 15.00
CA GLY A 166 -2.46 11.53 14.32
C GLY A 166 -2.35 12.84 13.52
N LEU A 167 -1.13 13.26 13.17
CA LEU A 167 -0.89 14.47 12.35
C LEU A 167 -1.08 14.19 10.85
N ILE A 168 -0.93 12.94 10.43
CA ILE A 168 -1.39 12.43 9.13
C ILE A 168 -2.41 11.35 9.42
N GLN A 169 -3.57 11.43 8.75
CA GLN A 169 -4.65 10.44 8.89
C GLN A 169 -5.23 10.14 7.51
N ILE A 170 -5.21 8.88 7.09
CA ILE A 170 -5.93 8.47 5.88
C ILE A 170 -7.43 8.44 6.21
N VAL A 171 -8.24 8.98 5.31
CA VAL A 171 -9.70 9.09 5.52
C VAL A 171 -10.50 8.36 4.46
N GLU A 172 -9.90 8.08 3.32
CA GLU A 172 -10.47 7.29 2.22
C GLU A 172 -9.33 6.79 1.33
N GLU A 173 -9.60 5.93 0.34
CA GLU A 173 -8.61 5.55 -0.65
C GLU A 173 -8.04 6.79 -1.35
N ASN A 174 -6.71 6.96 -1.28
CA ASN A 174 -5.96 8.08 -1.85
C ASN A 174 -6.25 9.47 -1.25
N GLU A 175 -7.04 9.55 -0.18
CA GLU A 175 -7.35 10.79 0.51
C GLU A 175 -6.86 10.77 1.96
N TYR A 176 -6.34 11.91 2.42
CA TYR A 176 -5.82 12.04 3.77
C TYR A 176 -6.03 13.44 4.33
N ARG A 177 -6.05 13.55 5.65
CA ARG A 177 -6.00 14.80 6.39
C ARG A 177 -4.60 15.03 6.92
N ASP A 178 -4.15 16.27 6.79
CA ASP A 178 -2.82 16.70 7.18
C ASP A 178 -2.91 17.87 8.18
N TYR A 179 -2.68 17.55 9.45
CA TYR A 179 -2.71 18.49 10.56
C TYR A 179 -1.31 18.99 10.94
N ARG A 180 -0.28 18.62 10.17
CA ARG A 180 1.08 19.13 10.36
C ARG A 180 1.12 20.62 10.09
N LYS A 181 2.05 21.33 10.75
CA LYS A 181 2.35 22.72 10.42
C LYS A 181 3.08 22.80 9.08
N GLU A 182 3.03 23.95 8.42
CA GLU A 182 3.69 24.15 7.12
C GLU A 182 5.20 23.93 7.20
N GLU A 183 5.84 24.23 8.34
CA GLU A 183 7.26 23.96 8.55
C GLU A 183 7.61 22.47 8.57
N GLU A 184 6.65 21.61 8.93
CA GLU A 184 6.81 20.16 9.02
C GLU A 184 6.52 19.47 7.68
N LYS A 185 5.84 20.16 6.74
CA LYS A 185 5.57 19.70 5.36
C LYS A 185 6.74 20.00 4.43
N ILE A 186 7.94 19.59 4.86
CA ILE A 186 9.20 19.88 4.15
C ILE A 186 9.24 19.34 2.73
N GLU A 187 8.53 18.24 2.46
CA GLU A 187 8.40 17.63 1.14
C GLU A 187 7.59 18.49 0.15
N LEU A 188 6.73 19.38 0.65
CA LEU A 188 5.94 20.29 -0.17
C LEU A 188 6.67 21.61 -0.43
N THR A 189 7.45 22.09 0.56
CA THR A 189 7.96 23.47 0.54
C THR A 189 9.48 23.57 0.39
N ARG A 190 10.24 22.51 0.70
CA ARG A 190 11.70 22.58 0.88
C ARG A 190 12.40 21.27 0.49
N ILE A 191 12.02 20.69 -0.65
CA ILE A 191 12.53 19.38 -1.06
C ILE A 191 14.06 19.34 -1.21
N GLU A 192 14.67 20.46 -1.64
CA GLU A 192 16.12 20.62 -1.74
C GLU A 192 16.84 20.38 -0.40
N LYS A 193 16.21 20.74 0.73
CA LYS A 193 16.80 20.49 2.06
C LYS A 193 16.87 19.02 2.40
N MET A 194 15.96 18.21 1.87
CA MET A 194 15.94 16.77 2.11
C MET A 194 17.01 16.02 1.29
N PHE A 195 17.51 16.61 0.20
CA PHE A 195 18.60 16.04 -0.60
C PHE A 195 20.00 16.52 -0.16
N ASN A 196 20.08 17.70 0.48
CA ASN A 196 21.33 18.38 0.83
C ASN A 196 21.85 18.14 2.27
N GLU A 197 21.12 17.40 3.10
CA GLU A 197 21.56 16.90 4.44
C GLU A 197 21.83 15.39 4.41
#